data_AF-Q065C0-F1
#
_entry.id   AF-Q065C0-F1
#
_cell.length_a   1.000
_cell.length_b   1.000
_cell.length_c   1.000
_cell.angle_alpha   90.00
_cell.angle_beta   90.00
_cell.angle_gamma   90.00
#
_symmetry.space_group_name_H-M   'P 1'
#
loop_
_entity.id
_entity.type
_entity.pdbx_description
1 polymer ?
#
loop_
_entity_poly.entity_id
_entity_poly.type
_entity_poly.pdbx_seq_one_letter_code
_entity_poly.pdbx_strand_id
1 'polypeptide(L)'
;MGERLLLAYTTLMDKAPGAAFRRARELYLNKYCMPQGNTNHPLRLFVCDEQIDETVVPAPDGEPGHRLVTLTSRPGQLAIVHWQQTSPPKPPLLKSYLADEWQLNADEFDLVACTSPWFRDGGHQTRFTPPADLTYQQQSLLTLKE
;
A
#
# COMPACT_ATOMS: atom_id res chain seq x y z
N MET A 1 -0.71 -3.38 -15.91
CA MET A 1 -0.29 -3.13 -14.51
C MET A 1 0.59 -1.89 -14.50
N GLY A 2 0.33 -0.91 -13.64
CA GLY A 2 1.22 0.22 -13.48
C GLY A 2 2.46 -0.22 -12.71
N GLU A 3 3.55 -0.56 -13.40
CA GLU A 3 4.83 -0.96 -12.77
C GLU A 3 5.27 0.02 -11.67
N ARG A 4 4.92 1.29 -11.86
CA ARG A 4 5.14 2.38 -10.90
C ARG A 4 4.41 2.18 -9.57
N LEU A 5 3.16 1.69 -9.59
CA LEU A 5 2.38 1.44 -8.39
C LEU A 5 3.01 0.32 -7.55
N LEU A 6 3.42 -0.77 -8.20
CA LEU A 6 4.11 -1.87 -7.52
C LEU A 6 5.44 -1.40 -6.93
N LEU A 7 6.25 -0.68 -7.71
CA LEU A 7 7.52 -0.14 -7.24
C LEU A 7 7.34 0.79 -6.02
N ALA A 8 6.32 1.65 -6.05
CA ALA A 8 6.00 2.55 -4.95
C ALA A 8 5.52 1.78 -3.71
N TYR A 9 4.68 0.75 -3.90
CA TYR A 9 4.25 -0.11 -2.80
C TYR A 9 5.44 -0.85 -2.17
N THR A 10 6.27 -1.52 -2.97
CA THR A 10 7.51 -2.17 -2.50
C THR A 10 8.40 -1.21 -1.72
N THR A 11 8.66 -0.01 -2.27
CA THR A 11 9.48 1.01 -1.62
C THR A 11 8.90 1.48 -0.27
N LEU A 12 7.57 1.59 -0.18
CA LEU A 12 6.87 1.91 1.07
C LEU A 12 7.04 0.77 2.08
N MET A 13 6.88 -0.48 1.65
CA MET A 13 6.87 -1.66 2.50
C MET A 13 8.26 -2.08 3.00
N ASP A 14 9.32 -1.83 2.23
CA ASP A 14 10.71 -2.06 2.65
C ASP A 14 11.12 -1.25 3.89
N LYS A 15 10.40 -0.15 4.15
CA LYS A 15 10.63 0.74 5.29
C LYS A 15 9.58 0.57 6.39
N ALA A 16 8.53 -0.23 6.15
CA ALA A 16 7.45 -0.42 7.10
C ALA A 16 7.92 -1.29 8.28
N PRO A 17 7.46 -1.02 9.52
CA PRO A 17 7.75 -1.88 10.68
C PRO A 17 7.35 -3.33 10.42
N GLY A 18 8.12 -4.31 10.89
CA GLY A 18 7.84 -5.73 10.63
C GLY A 18 6.42 -6.16 11.01
N ALA A 19 5.89 -7.18 10.33
CA ALA A 19 4.49 -7.64 10.47
C ALA A 19 4.05 -7.97 11.91
N ALA A 20 4.99 -8.39 12.76
CA ALA A 20 4.73 -8.63 14.19
C ALA A 20 4.29 -7.36 14.96
N PHE A 21 4.67 -6.16 14.49
CA PHE A 21 4.35 -4.88 15.13
C PHE A 21 3.14 -4.20 14.50
N ARG A 22 1.99 -4.91 14.49
CA ARG A 22 0.76 -4.47 13.81
C ARG A 22 0.41 -2.99 14.03
N ARG A 23 0.42 -2.53 15.28
CA ARG A 23 0.02 -1.14 15.58
C ARG A 23 1.00 -0.10 15.02
N ALA A 24 2.30 -0.37 15.10
CA ALA A 24 3.32 0.51 14.52
C ALA A 24 3.22 0.54 13.00
N ARG A 25 2.92 -0.60 12.39
CA ARG A 25 2.74 -0.75 10.94
C ARG A 25 1.50 -0.02 10.44
N GLU A 26 0.37 -0.15 11.12
CA GLU A 26 -0.84 0.65 10.85
C GLU A 26 -0.56 2.16 10.94
N LEU A 27 0.14 2.62 11.99
CA LEU A 27 0.51 4.03 12.14
C LEU A 27 1.45 4.50 11.01
N TYR A 28 2.38 3.65 10.59
CA TYR A 28 3.28 3.93 9.48
C TYR A 28 2.51 4.14 8.18
N LEU A 29 1.59 3.23 7.82
CA LEU A 29 0.78 3.33 6.60
C LEU A 29 -0.17 4.54 6.61
N ASN A 30 -0.68 4.92 7.79
CA ASN A 30 -1.47 6.15 7.95
C ASN A 30 -0.64 7.43 7.78
N LYS A 31 0.66 7.37 8.08
CA LYS A 31 1.55 8.53 8.11
C LYS A 31 2.25 8.77 6.77
N TYR A 32 2.66 7.71 6.08
CA TYR A 32 3.48 7.82 4.88
C TYR A 32 2.70 7.41 3.63
N CYS A 33 2.61 8.31 2.66
CA CYS A 33 2.04 8.01 1.36
C CYS A 33 2.97 7.14 0.52
N MET A 34 2.43 6.51 -0.51
CA MET A 34 3.21 5.88 -1.55
C MET A 34 4.16 6.92 -2.20
N PRO A 35 5.44 6.58 -2.40
CA PRO A 35 6.36 7.40 -3.15
C PRO A 35 5.79 7.71 -4.55
N GLN A 36 5.67 8.99 -4.86
CA GLN A 36 5.16 9.48 -6.13
C GLN A 36 6.17 10.43 -6.75
N GLY A 37 6.26 10.44 -8.08
CA GLY A 37 7.21 11.25 -8.84
C GLY A 37 6.92 12.74 -8.71
N ASN A 38 5.66 13.16 -8.84
CA ASN A 38 5.30 14.55 -8.60
C ASN A 38 4.95 14.79 -7.12
N THR A 39 5.96 15.20 -6.34
CA THR A 39 5.79 15.54 -4.92
C THR A 39 5.03 16.85 -4.68
N ASN A 40 4.83 17.69 -5.70
CA ASN A 40 4.06 18.92 -5.59
C ASN A 40 2.57 18.75 -5.94
N HIS A 41 2.17 17.55 -6.40
CA HIS A 41 0.77 17.28 -6.73
C HIS A 41 -0.13 17.48 -5.50
N PRO A 42 -1.37 17.99 -5.61
CA PRO A 42 -2.25 18.15 -4.45
C PRO A 42 -2.82 16.83 -3.92
N LEU A 43 -2.71 15.73 -4.67
CA LEU A 43 -3.16 14.40 -4.27
C LEU A 43 -1.98 13.51 -3.85
N ARG A 44 -2.26 12.65 -2.87
CA ARG A 44 -1.38 11.62 -2.33
C ARG A 44 -2.10 10.28 -2.26
N LEU A 45 -1.40 9.18 -2.56
CA LEU A 45 -1.94 7.83 -2.45
C LEU A 45 -1.45 7.18 -1.16
N PHE A 46 -2.38 6.65 -0.36
CA PHE A 46 -2.11 5.98 0.91
C PHE A 46 -2.66 4.56 0.90
N VAL A 47 -2.11 3.70 1.76
CA VAL A 47 -2.64 2.37 2.06
C VAL A 47 -3.52 2.50 3.31
N CYS A 48 -4.81 2.17 3.19
CA CYS A 48 -5.75 2.24 4.31
C CYS A 48 -5.50 1.13 5.33
N ASP A 49 -5.32 -0.07 4.81
CA ASP A 49 -5.18 -1.31 5.56
C ASP A 49 -4.37 -2.31 4.75
N GLU A 50 -3.82 -3.28 5.45
CA GLU A 50 -2.93 -4.29 4.91
C GLU A 50 -3.45 -5.68 5.29
N GLN A 51 -3.41 -6.57 4.32
CA GLN A 51 -3.63 -7.99 4.47
C GLN A 51 -2.28 -8.70 4.41
N ILE A 52 -2.01 -9.54 5.40
CA ILE A 52 -0.75 -10.26 5.53
C ILE A 52 -1.06 -11.75 5.54
N ASP A 53 -0.33 -12.49 4.71
CA ASP A 53 -0.35 -13.95 4.66
C ASP A 53 1.08 -14.46 4.88
N GLU A 54 1.23 -15.52 5.67
CA GLU A 54 2.52 -16.15 5.95
C GLU A 54 2.48 -17.60 5.52
N THR A 55 3.47 -17.99 4.72
CA THR A 55 3.67 -19.38 4.31
C THR A 55 5.03 -19.85 4.80
N VAL A 56 5.07 -21.10 5.27
CA VAL A 56 6.28 -21.73 5.78
C VAL A 56 6.46 -23.06 5.05
N VAL A 57 7.58 -23.21 4.35
CA VAL A 57 7.92 -24.44 3.61
C VAL A 57 9.32 -24.91 3.97
N PRO A 58 9.67 -26.19 3.75
CA PRO A 58 11.07 -26.63 3.84
C PRO A 58 11.98 -25.78 2.95
N ALA A 59 13.15 -25.40 3.46
CA ALA A 59 14.11 -24.68 2.64
C ALA A 59 14.71 -25.62 1.56
N PRO A 60 14.94 -25.14 0.33
CA PRO A 60 15.49 -25.94 -0.77
C PRO A 60 17.03 -26.05 -0.69
N ASP A 61 17.58 -26.17 0.51
CA ASP A 61 19.02 -26.23 0.79
C ASP A 61 19.48 -27.61 1.30
N GLY A 62 18.55 -28.53 1.55
CA GLY A 62 18.83 -29.88 2.01
C GLY A 62 18.96 -30.01 3.53
N GLU A 63 18.83 -28.91 4.28
CA GLU A 63 18.93 -28.92 5.74
C GLU A 63 17.56 -29.21 6.39
N PRO A 64 17.37 -30.35 7.10
CA PRO A 64 16.05 -30.77 7.60
C PRO A 64 15.39 -29.78 8.58
N GLY A 65 16.19 -29.00 9.31
CA GLY A 65 15.73 -28.00 10.28
C GLY A 65 15.42 -26.63 9.66
N HIS A 66 15.77 -26.41 8.39
CA HIS A 66 15.58 -25.11 7.74
C HIS A 66 14.17 -24.97 7.15
N ARG A 67 13.59 -23.80 7.34
CA ARG A 67 12.30 -23.39 6.79
C ARG A 67 12.47 -22.08 6.04
N LEU A 68 11.89 -21.99 4.85
CA LEU A 68 11.72 -20.74 4.13
C LEU A 68 10.36 -20.15 4.52
N VAL A 69 10.39 -19.01 5.18
CA VAL A 69 9.20 -18.24 5.52
C VAL A 69 8.99 -17.18 4.44
N THR A 70 7.84 -17.19 3.78
CA THR A 70 7.45 -16.13 2.84
C THR A 70 6.28 -15.36 3.42
N LEU A 71 6.52 -14.09 3.72
CA LEU A 71 5.50 -13.13 4.12
C LEU A 71 4.99 -12.43 2.86
N THR A 72 3.69 -12.50 2.62
CA THR A 72 3.01 -11.84 1.50
C THR A 72 2.09 -10.75 2.03
N SER A 73 2.31 -9.52 1.59
CA SER A 73 1.57 -8.33 1.98
C SER A 73 0.79 -7.77 0.79
N ARG A 74 -0.48 -7.42 1.02
CA ARG A 74 -1.36 -6.80 0.03
C ARG A 74 -2.12 -5.64 0.67
N PRO A 75 -2.32 -4.51 -0.03
CA PRO A 75 -3.23 -3.49 0.45
C PRO A 75 -4.67 -4.00 0.36
N GLY A 76 -5.49 -3.80 1.39
CA GLY A 76 -6.92 -4.09 1.30
C GLY A 76 -7.69 -2.97 0.60
N GLN A 77 -7.39 -1.71 0.96
CA GLN A 77 -7.86 -0.52 0.24
C GLN A 77 -6.75 0.52 0.07
N LEU A 78 -6.88 1.30 -0.99
CA LEU A 78 -6.09 2.50 -1.22
C LEU A 78 -6.95 3.75 -1.02
N ALA A 79 -6.33 4.84 -0.55
CA ALA A 79 -6.96 6.14 -0.41
C ALA A 79 -6.19 7.21 -1.20
N ILE A 80 -6.90 7.92 -2.07
CA ILE A 80 -6.45 9.16 -2.67
C ILE A 80 -6.83 10.30 -1.74
N VAL A 81 -5.86 10.96 -1.14
CA VAL A 81 -6.04 12.03 -0.15
C VAL A 81 -5.72 13.38 -0.77
N HIS A 82 -6.65 14.33 -0.66
CA HIS A 82 -6.46 15.73 -1.07
C HIS A 82 -5.63 16.48 -0.03
N TRP A 83 -4.32 16.45 -0.22
CA TRP A 83 -3.31 16.79 0.76
C TRP A 83 -3.47 18.21 1.29
N GLN A 84 -3.66 18.34 2.60
CA GLN A 84 -3.84 19.62 3.31
C GLN A 84 -5.04 20.46 2.85
N GLN A 85 -5.96 19.88 2.08
CA GLN A 85 -7.15 20.57 1.59
C GLN A 85 -8.39 20.18 2.40
N THR A 86 -9.23 21.18 2.68
CA THR A 86 -10.49 21.06 3.44
C THR A 86 -11.70 20.77 2.55
N SER A 87 -11.50 20.65 1.23
CA SER A 87 -12.54 20.31 0.27
C SER A 87 -12.19 19.01 -0.46
N PRO A 88 -13.17 18.22 -0.89
CA PRO A 88 -12.93 17.04 -1.70
C PRO A 88 -12.33 17.41 -3.06
N PRO A 89 -11.47 16.56 -3.63
CA PRO A 89 -10.93 16.79 -4.96
C PRO A 89 -12.03 16.65 -6.01
N LYS A 90 -11.98 17.48 -7.05
CA LYS A 90 -12.93 17.38 -8.17
C LYS A 90 -12.68 16.09 -8.95
N PRO A 91 -13.72 15.42 -9.48
CA PRO A 91 -13.55 14.17 -10.23
C PRO A 91 -12.50 14.21 -11.36
N PRO A 92 -12.39 15.28 -12.18
CA PRO A 92 -11.36 15.34 -13.23
C PRO A 92 -9.93 15.28 -12.69
N LEU A 93 -9.67 15.85 -11.50
CA LEU A 93 -8.36 15.82 -10.86
C LEU A 93 -7.98 14.41 -10.38
N LEU A 94 -8.96 13.64 -9.91
CA LEU A 94 -8.75 12.23 -9.54
C LEU A 94 -8.38 11.41 -10.78
N LYS A 95 -9.10 11.62 -11.88
CA LYS A 95 -8.86 10.92 -13.16
C LYS A 95 -7.45 11.21 -13.70
N SER A 96 -7.08 12.49 -13.79
CA SER A 96 -5.74 12.86 -14.28
C SER A 96 -4.64 12.35 -13.36
N TYR A 97 -4.82 12.41 -12.04
CA TYR A 97 -3.84 11.89 -11.09
C TYR A 97 -3.62 10.38 -11.24
N LEU A 98 -4.69 9.59 -11.32
CA LEU A 98 -4.58 8.14 -11.51
C LEU A 98 -3.90 7.80 -12.83
N ALA A 99 -4.24 8.50 -13.92
CA ALA A 99 -3.64 8.27 -15.23
C ALA A 99 -2.16 8.70 -15.27
N ASP A 100 -1.87 9.93 -14.88
CA ASP A 100 -0.55 10.54 -15.08
C ASP A 100 0.49 10.02 -14.07
N GLU A 101 0.10 9.85 -12.81
CA GLU A 101 1.01 9.42 -11.74
C GLU A 101 1.11 7.91 -11.64
N TRP A 102 0.00 7.18 -11.82
CA TRP A 102 -0.07 5.74 -11.53
C TRP A 102 -0.32 4.87 -12.77
N GLN A 103 -0.56 5.47 -13.94
CA GLN A 103 -0.94 4.75 -15.17
C GLN A 103 -2.17 3.87 -14.96
N LEU A 104 -3.11 4.35 -14.14
CA LEU A 104 -4.37 3.68 -13.83
C LEU A 104 -5.53 4.39 -14.50
N ASN A 105 -6.43 3.62 -15.11
CA ASN A 105 -7.68 4.15 -15.62
C ASN A 105 -8.70 4.24 -14.49
N ALA A 106 -9.08 5.46 -14.11
CA ALA A 106 -10.03 5.71 -13.02
C ALA A 106 -11.40 5.03 -13.22
N ASP A 107 -11.82 4.80 -14.47
CA ASP A 107 -13.12 4.19 -14.78
C ASP A 107 -13.13 2.66 -14.55
N GLU A 108 -11.97 2.04 -14.27
CA GLU A 108 -11.85 0.62 -13.91
C GLU A 108 -12.03 0.36 -12.41
N PHE A 109 -12.13 1.42 -11.61
CA PHE A 109 -12.21 1.34 -10.15
C PHE A 109 -13.51 1.96 -9.64
N ASP A 110 -14.09 1.34 -8.61
CA ASP A 110 -15.17 1.96 -7.84
C ASP A 110 -14.55 2.99 -6.86
N LEU A 111 -14.55 4.25 -7.27
CA LEU A 111 -14.02 5.37 -6.49
C LEU A 111 -15.06 5.91 -5.52
N VAL A 112 -14.91 5.59 -4.24
CA VAL A 112 -15.88 5.96 -3.18
C VAL A 112 -15.32 7.11 -2.34
N ALA A 113 -15.96 8.28 -2.42
CA ALA A 113 -15.62 9.41 -1.56
C ALA A 113 -16.00 9.10 -0.09
N CYS A 114 -15.08 9.29 0.84
CA CYS A 114 -15.37 9.14 2.26
C CYS A 114 -15.81 10.46 2.89
N THR A 115 -16.76 10.37 3.81
CA THR A 115 -17.25 11.51 4.60
C THR A 115 -16.24 11.97 5.63
N SER A 116 -15.47 11.05 6.22
CA SER A 116 -14.42 11.36 7.18
C SER A 116 -13.11 11.77 6.47
N PRO A 117 -12.51 12.90 6.85
CA PRO A 117 -11.18 13.27 6.34
C PRO A 117 -10.09 12.33 6.86
N TRP A 118 -8.94 12.30 6.18
CA TRP A 118 -7.77 11.52 6.58
C TRP A 118 -7.05 12.13 7.79
N PHE A 119 -7.00 13.46 7.86
CA PHE A 119 -6.49 14.20 9.01
C PHE A 119 -7.64 14.88 9.75
N ARG A 120 -7.36 15.32 10.99
CA ARG A 120 -8.35 15.99 11.84
C ARG A 120 -9.01 17.19 11.14
N ASP A 121 -8.21 18.00 10.43
CA ASP A 121 -8.65 19.27 9.85
C ASP A 121 -8.46 19.34 8.32
N GLY A 122 -8.48 18.20 7.62
CA GLY A 122 -8.37 18.16 6.15
C GLY A 122 -7.93 16.81 5.60
N GLY A 123 -7.66 16.74 4.30
CA GLY A 123 -7.33 15.47 3.66
C GLY A 123 -8.57 14.68 3.29
N HIS A 124 -9.52 15.29 2.58
CA HIS A 124 -10.63 14.53 2.01
C HIS A 124 -10.11 13.37 1.18
N GLN A 125 -10.74 12.21 1.34
CA GLN A 125 -10.24 10.98 0.77
C GLN A 125 -11.27 10.33 -0.14
N THR A 126 -10.78 9.74 -1.22
CA THR A 126 -11.52 8.83 -2.09
C THR A 126 -10.85 7.48 -2.04
N ARG A 127 -11.60 6.42 -1.71
CA ARG A 127 -11.08 5.07 -1.56
C ARG A 127 -11.44 4.20 -2.74
N PHE A 128 -10.60 3.20 -2.98
CA PHE A 128 -10.85 2.17 -3.99
C PHE A 128 -10.10 0.88 -3.66
N THR A 129 -10.57 -0.22 -4.23
CA THR A 129 -9.90 -1.52 -4.14
C THR A 129 -8.67 -1.53 -5.05
N PRO A 130 -7.48 -1.88 -4.55
CA PRO A 130 -6.28 -1.96 -5.36
C PRO A 130 -6.37 -3.07 -6.43
N PRO A 131 -5.56 -2.98 -7.50
CA PRO A 131 -5.33 -4.12 -8.39
C PRO A 131 -4.90 -5.37 -7.61
N ALA A 132 -5.46 -6.53 -7.94
CA ALA A 132 -5.27 -7.77 -7.18
C ALA A 132 -3.82 -8.28 -7.17
N ASP A 133 -3.02 -7.88 -8.16
CA ASP A 133 -1.61 -8.20 -8.32
C ASP A 133 -0.66 -7.25 -7.56
N LEU A 134 -1.19 -6.23 -6.87
CA LEU A 134 -0.40 -5.32 -6.04
C LEU A 134 0.05 -6.04 -4.75
N THR A 135 1.15 -6.76 -4.84
CA THR A 135 1.65 -7.64 -3.78
C THR A 135 3.12 -7.36 -3.49
N TYR A 136 3.47 -7.33 -2.21
CA TYR A 136 4.85 -7.29 -1.71
C TYR A 136 5.18 -8.61 -1.02
N GLN A 137 6.37 -9.17 -1.30
CA GLN A 137 6.81 -10.41 -0.68
C GLN A 137 8.19 -10.24 -0.06
N GLN A 138 8.36 -10.76 1.15
CA GLN A 138 9.63 -10.86 1.82
C GLN A 138 9.87 -12.32 2.22
N GLN A 139 11.08 -12.81 1.96
CA GLN A 139 11.50 -14.16 2.34
C GLN A 139 12.56 -14.12 3.43
N SER A 140 12.52 -15.10 4.33
CA SER A 140 13.49 -15.23 5.41
C SER A 140 13.73 -16.70 5.72
N LEU A 141 14.97 -17.03 6.07
CA LEU A 141 15.36 -18.37 6.49
C LEU A 141 15.14 -18.49 8.01
N LEU A 142 14.39 -19.50 8.42
CA LEU A 142 14.17 -19.88 9.81
C LEU A 142 14.85 -21.22 10.08
N THR A 143 15.79 -21.25 11.02
CA THR A 143 16.41 -22.48 11.50
C THR A 143 15.69 -22.94 12.77
N LEU A 144 15.01 -24.08 12.71
CA LEU A 144 14.44 -24.73 13.87
C LEU A 144 15.58 -25.46 14.61
N LYS A 145 15.83 -25.08 15.86
CA LYS A 145 16.73 -25.85 16.74
C LYS A 145 15.95 -27.05 17.29
N GLU A 146 16.58 -28.22 17.26
CA GLU A 146 16.10 -29.43 17.93
C GLU A 146 16.03 -29.27 19.46
#